data_AF-A0A6L9QDC4-F1
#
_entry.id   AF-A0A6L9QDC4-F1
#
_cell.length_a   1.000
_cell.length_b   1.000
_cell.length_c   1.000
_cell.angle_alpha   90.00
_cell.angle_beta   90.00
_cell.angle_gamma   90.00
#
_symmetry.space_group_name_H-M   'P 1'
#
loop_
_entity.id
_entity.type
_entity.pdbx_description
1 polymer ?
#
loop_
_entity_poly.entity_id
_entity_poly.type
_entity_poly.pdbx_seq_one_letter_code
_entity_poly.pdbx_strand_id
1 'polypeptide(L)'
;MPRFADRPEDVPHVFAERFNSGDPSAVEEMYAEGAVFVPAPGTPLTGGAAHAANAEFMSLGVPITVVPRHIYTTDDLSLLIVAWLIEGKDRDGNPVHIEGTATDVARRCPDGHWRYTIDNPFGAALPAPASPTGP
;
A
#
# COMPACT_ATOMS: atom_id res chain seq x y z
N MET A 1 -0.34 18.50 0.03
CA MET A 1 0.61 18.16 -1.06
C MET A 1 -0.18 18.07 -2.37
N PRO A 2 0.38 17.74 -3.55
CA PRO A 2 -0.44 17.52 -4.74
C PRO A 2 -1.39 16.33 -4.51
N ARG A 3 -2.59 16.39 -5.10
CA ARG A 3 -3.63 15.34 -4.98
C ARG A 3 -3.16 13.98 -5.52
N PHE A 4 -2.30 14.01 -6.53
CA PHE A 4 -1.76 12.86 -7.22
C PHE A 4 -0.24 12.96 -7.31
N ALA A 5 0.41 11.83 -7.54
CA ALA A 5 1.86 11.78 -7.73
C ALA A 5 2.21 12.14 -9.18
N ASP A 6 3.03 13.17 -9.37
CA ASP A 6 3.53 13.58 -10.69
C ASP A 6 4.86 12.88 -11.04
N ARG A 7 5.56 12.37 -10.03
CA ARG A 7 6.79 11.58 -10.12
C ARG A 7 6.62 10.24 -9.39
N PRO A 8 7.32 9.16 -9.79
CA PRO A 8 7.18 7.87 -9.14
C PRO A 8 7.56 7.92 -7.64
N GLU A 9 8.53 8.75 -7.26
CA GLU A 9 8.95 9.01 -5.88
C GLU A 9 7.90 9.65 -4.99
N ASP A 10 6.93 10.34 -5.58
CA ASP A 10 5.85 10.98 -4.81
C ASP A 10 4.76 9.96 -4.46
N VAL A 11 4.68 8.81 -5.15
CA VAL A 11 3.59 7.83 -4.99
C VAL A 11 3.41 7.39 -3.53
N PRO A 12 4.46 6.95 -2.80
CA PRO A 12 4.28 6.50 -1.43
C PRO A 12 3.85 7.64 -0.51
N HIS A 13 4.38 8.85 -0.71
CA HIS A 13 4.06 10.01 0.11
C HIS A 13 2.62 10.48 -0.09
N VAL A 14 2.16 10.53 -1.33
CA VAL A 14 0.76 10.82 -1.65
C VAL A 14 -0.14 9.72 -1.10
N PHE A 15 0.23 8.44 -1.22
CA PHE A 15 -0.52 7.33 -0.61
C PHE A 15 -0.66 7.51 0.91
N ALA A 16 0.43 7.83 1.61
CA ALA A 16 0.38 8.06 3.05
C ALA A 16 -0.55 9.23 3.43
N GLU A 17 -0.54 10.34 2.68
CA GLU A 17 -1.47 11.46 2.89
C GLU A 17 -2.93 11.03 2.70
N ARG A 18 -3.21 10.26 1.64
CA ARG A 18 -4.54 9.73 1.33
C ARG A 18 -5.02 8.73 2.39
N PHE A 19 -4.17 7.79 2.79
CA PHE A 19 -4.45 6.82 3.86
C PHE A 19 -4.76 7.54 5.18
N ASN A 20 -3.91 8.50 5.55
CA ASN A 20 -4.05 9.26 6.80
C ASN A 20 -5.23 10.23 6.80
N SER A 21 -5.83 10.53 5.64
CA SER A 21 -7.08 11.30 5.56
C SER A 21 -8.30 10.52 6.05
N GLY A 22 -8.23 9.18 6.09
CA GLY A 22 -9.35 8.32 6.48
C GLY A 22 -10.45 8.19 5.42
N ASP A 23 -10.22 8.65 4.18
CA ASP A 23 -11.15 8.50 3.04
C ASP A 23 -10.74 7.32 2.13
N PRO A 24 -11.46 6.19 2.16
CA PRO A 24 -11.14 5.03 1.31
C PRO A 24 -11.22 5.32 -0.18
N SER A 25 -12.10 6.25 -0.59
CA SER A 25 -12.22 6.67 -1.99
C SER A 25 -10.97 7.41 -2.44
N ALA A 26 -10.36 8.20 -1.54
CA ALA A 26 -9.14 8.92 -1.80
C ALA A 26 -7.92 7.98 -1.96
N VAL A 27 -7.91 6.85 -1.26
CA VAL A 27 -6.91 5.79 -1.40
C VAL A 27 -7.14 5.01 -2.70
N GLU A 28 -8.38 4.73 -3.08
CA GLU A 28 -8.70 4.04 -4.34
C GLU A 28 -8.15 4.77 -5.57
N GLU A 29 -8.15 6.12 -5.56
CA GLU A 29 -7.57 6.91 -6.64
C GLU A 29 -6.05 6.72 -6.85
N MET A 30 -5.35 6.10 -5.90
CA MET A 30 -3.92 5.78 -5.98
C MET A 30 -3.64 4.50 -6.77
N TYR A 31 -4.67 3.76 -7.19
CA TYR A 31 -4.54 2.50 -7.91
C TYR A 31 -4.90 2.67 -9.38
N ALA A 32 -4.10 2.09 -10.26
CA ALA A 32 -4.42 1.96 -11.67
C ALA A 32 -5.57 0.95 -11.85
N GLU A 33 -6.29 1.05 -12.97
CA GLU A 33 -7.29 0.06 -13.33
C GLU A 33 -6.66 -1.34 -13.38
N GLY A 34 -7.30 -2.31 -12.70
CA GLY A 34 -6.80 -3.68 -12.62
C GLY A 34 -5.60 -3.91 -11.71
N ALA A 35 -5.24 -2.93 -10.86
CA ALA A 35 -4.13 -3.08 -9.91
C ALA A 35 -4.33 -4.27 -8.96
N VAL A 36 -3.20 -4.85 -8.56
CA VAL A 36 -3.13 -5.94 -7.58
C VAL A 36 -2.73 -5.37 -6.22
N PHE A 37 -3.45 -5.77 -5.17
CA PHE A 37 -3.07 -5.53 -3.78
C PHE A 37 -2.78 -6.85 -3.08
N VAL A 38 -1.69 -6.91 -2.31
CA VAL A 38 -1.25 -8.13 -1.60
C VAL A 38 -1.30 -7.89 -0.08
N PRO A 39 -2.51 -7.90 0.55
CA PRO A 39 -2.67 -7.59 1.98
C PRO A 39 -2.01 -8.59 2.93
N ALA A 40 -1.60 -9.75 2.42
CA ALA A 40 -0.80 -10.74 3.14
C ALA A 40 0.08 -11.49 2.14
N PRO A 41 1.27 -11.96 2.55
CA PRO A 41 2.18 -12.69 1.67
C PRO A 41 1.48 -13.82 0.91
N GLY A 42 1.61 -13.83 -0.41
CA GLY A 42 1.02 -14.85 -1.29
C GLY A 42 -0.49 -14.73 -1.53
N THR A 43 -1.14 -13.65 -1.07
CA THR A 43 -2.60 -13.46 -1.17
C THR A 43 -2.95 -12.26 -2.08
N PRO A 44 -2.79 -12.37 -3.41
CA PRO A 44 -3.09 -11.27 -4.33
C PRO A 44 -4.61 -11.08 -4.51
N LEU A 45 -5.07 -9.83 -4.42
CA LEU A 45 -6.44 -9.40 -4.64
C LEU A 45 -6.51 -8.34 -5.75
N THR A 46 -7.66 -8.22 -6.39
CA THR A 46 -7.95 -7.18 -7.40
C THR A 46 -9.37 -6.64 -7.21
N GLY A 47 -9.67 -5.49 -7.82
CA GLY A 47 -11.02 -4.90 -7.84
C GLY A 47 -11.60 -4.67 -6.45
N GLY A 48 -12.89 -4.96 -6.27
CA GLY A 48 -13.60 -4.72 -5.01
C GLY A 48 -13.00 -5.46 -3.80
N ALA A 49 -12.37 -6.62 -3.99
CA ALA A 49 -11.70 -7.34 -2.91
C ALA A 49 -10.43 -6.62 -2.43
N ALA A 50 -9.65 -6.06 -3.36
CA ALA A 50 -8.49 -5.23 -3.02
C ALA A 50 -8.91 -3.95 -2.29
N HIS A 51 -9.99 -3.30 -2.74
CA HIS A 51 -10.53 -2.10 -2.09
C HIS A 51 -11.00 -2.41 -0.65
N ALA A 52 -11.74 -3.51 -0.45
CA ALA A 52 -12.19 -3.92 0.87
C ALA A 52 -11.02 -4.21 1.83
N ALA A 53 -9.98 -4.90 1.35
CA ALA A 53 -8.79 -5.18 2.16
C ALA A 53 -8.02 -3.90 2.55
N ASN A 54 -7.91 -2.92 1.64
CA ASN A 54 -7.32 -1.61 1.97
C ASN A 54 -8.13 -0.86 3.02
N ALA A 55 -9.46 -0.86 2.88
CA ALA A 55 -10.36 -0.24 3.86
C ALA A 55 -10.24 -0.89 5.25
N GLU A 56 -9.94 -2.19 5.32
CA GLU A 56 -9.66 -2.89 6.59
C GLU A 56 -8.39 -2.36 7.26
N PHE A 57 -7.29 -2.15 6.52
CA PHE A 57 -6.09 -1.50 7.05
C PHE A 57 -6.39 -0.08 7.56
N MET A 58 -7.15 0.71 6.80
CA MET A 58 -7.56 2.05 7.22
C MET A 58 -8.47 2.04 8.45
N SER A 59 -9.24 0.97 8.65
CA SER A 59 -10.18 0.85 9.77
C SER A 59 -9.47 0.83 11.14
N LEU A 60 -8.17 0.50 11.18
CA LEU A 60 -7.32 0.64 12.36
C LEU A 60 -7.37 2.07 12.92
N GLY A 61 -7.54 3.08 12.06
CA GLY A 61 -7.59 4.49 12.47
C GLY A 61 -6.25 5.03 12.96
N VAL A 62 -5.16 4.35 12.61
CA VAL A 62 -3.78 4.66 13.02
C VAL A 62 -3.02 5.17 11.80
N PRO A 63 -2.21 6.23 11.93
CA PRO A 63 -1.52 6.80 10.78
C PRO A 63 -0.43 5.86 10.24
N ILE A 64 -0.23 5.91 8.94
CA ILE A 64 0.92 5.31 8.24
C ILE A 64 2.03 6.35 8.03
N THR A 65 3.27 5.91 8.18
CA THR A 65 4.47 6.61 7.74
C THR A 65 5.18 5.78 6.69
N VAL A 66 5.80 6.45 5.72
CA VAL A 66 6.47 5.80 4.58
C VAL A 66 7.84 6.44 4.34
N VAL A 67 8.81 5.60 4.01
CA VAL A 67 10.18 6.00 3.70
C VAL A 67 10.63 5.25 2.43
N PRO A 68 10.54 5.87 1.25
CA PRO A 68 11.09 5.30 0.03
C PRO A 68 12.59 5.03 0.18
N ARG A 69 13.03 3.83 -0.20
CA ARG A 69 14.44 3.37 -0.11
C ARG A 69 15.09 3.32 -1.49
N HIS A 70 14.40 2.67 -2.42
CA HIS A 70 14.87 2.53 -3.80
C HIS A 70 13.73 2.74 -4.77
N ILE A 71 14.03 3.42 -5.87
CA ILE A 71 13.09 3.70 -6.95
C ILE A 71 13.86 3.47 -8.24
N TYR A 72 13.33 2.56 -9.05
CA TYR A 72 13.91 2.21 -10.35
C TYR A 72 12.84 2.38 -11.40
N THR A 73 13.02 3.35 -12.29
CA THR A 73 12.03 3.73 -13.29
C THR A 73 12.52 3.41 -14.70
N THR A 74 11.65 2.83 -15.51
CA THR A 74 11.85 2.64 -16.95
C THR A 74 10.56 3.04 -17.67
N ASP A 75 10.66 3.98 -18.60
CA ASP A 75 9.52 4.54 -19.33
C ASP A 75 8.36 4.98 -18.40
N ASP A 76 7.23 4.28 -18.47
CA ASP A 76 6.02 4.55 -17.71
C ASP A 76 5.86 3.63 -16.49
N LEU A 77 6.86 2.83 -16.14
CA LEU A 77 6.81 1.89 -15.02
C LEU A 77 7.93 2.18 -14.01
N SER A 78 7.62 1.98 -12.73
CA SER A 78 8.59 2.14 -11.65
C SER A 78 8.44 1.04 -10.62
N LEU A 79 9.57 0.45 -10.22
CA LEU A 79 9.68 -0.37 -9.01
C LEU A 79 9.96 0.56 -7.83
N LEU A 80 9.25 0.35 -6.72
CA LEU A 80 9.39 1.10 -5.48
C LEU A 80 9.67 0.12 -4.35
N ILE A 81 10.72 0.39 -3.57
CA ILE A 81 11.01 -0.32 -2.32
C ILE A 81 10.84 0.69 -1.20
N VAL A 82 9.87 0.46 -0.32
CA VAL A 82 9.41 1.45 0.66
C VAL A 82 9.34 0.81 2.04
N ALA A 83 10.04 1.37 3.02
CA ALA A 83 9.79 1.00 4.41
C ALA A 83 8.55 1.74 4.89
N TRP A 84 7.63 1.05 5.55
CA TRP A 84 6.41 1.65 6.08
C TRP A 84 6.11 1.17 7.50
N LEU A 85 5.37 2.00 8.23
CA LEU A 85 5.02 1.76 9.63
C LEU A 85 3.65 2.38 9.93
N ILE A 86 2.75 1.56 10.48
CA ILE A 86 1.50 1.97 11.11
C ILE A 86 1.68 1.83 12.62
N GLU A 87 1.74 2.95 13.33
CA GLU A 87 1.92 2.95 14.78
C GLU A 87 1.07 3.99 15.50
N GLY A 88 0.56 3.62 16.67
CA GLY A 88 -0.24 4.51 17.51
C GLY A 88 -1.19 3.74 18.42
N LYS A 89 -2.37 4.33 18.66
CA LYS A 89 -3.45 3.71 19.42
C LYS A 89 -4.70 3.63 18.56
N ASP A 90 -5.37 2.49 18.57
CA ASP A 90 -6.67 2.33 17.92
C ASP A 90 -7.79 3.10 18.67
N ARG A 91 -9.04 2.97 18.18
CA ARG A 91 -10.21 3.62 18.77
C ARG A 91 -10.52 3.16 20.21
N ASP A 92 -10.11 1.96 20.58
CA ASP A 92 -10.30 1.38 21.91
C ASP A 92 -9.12 1.67 22.85
N GLY A 93 -8.08 2.34 22.33
CA GLY A 93 -6.87 2.71 23.06
C GLY A 93 -5.79 1.63 23.10
N ASN A 94 -5.96 0.52 22.36
CA ASN A 94 -4.97 -0.53 22.27
C ASN A 94 -3.79 -0.08 21.39
N PRO A 95 -2.54 -0.46 21.75
CA PRO A 95 -1.39 -0.15 20.92
C PRO A 95 -1.45 -0.93 19.60
N VAL A 96 -1.22 -0.22 18.50
CA VAL A 96 -1.02 -0.79 17.16
C VAL A 96 0.41 -0.51 16.75
N HIS A 97 1.09 -1.54 16.26
CA HIS A 97 2.42 -1.43 15.65
C HIS A 97 2.55 -2.51 14.58
N ILE A 98 2.54 -2.09 13.32
CA ILE A 98 2.66 -2.95 12.15
C ILE A 98 3.62 -2.29 11.19
N GLU A 99 4.66 -3.00 10.75
CA GLU A 99 5.67 -2.47 9.85
C GLU A 99 6.05 -3.48 8.77
N GLY A 100 6.68 -2.98 7.72
CA GLY A 100 7.12 -3.80 6.61
C GLY A 100 8.04 -3.07 5.64
N THR A 101 8.51 -3.82 4.65
CA THR A 101 9.16 -3.26 3.47
C THR A 101 8.35 -3.67 2.25
N ALA A 102 7.66 -2.70 1.67
CA ALA A 102 6.87 -2.87 0.47
C ALA A 102 7.78 -3.04 -0.76
N THR A 103 7.28 -3.76 -1.76
CA THR A 103 7.89 -3.88 -3.09
C THR A 103 6.81 -3.67 -4.13
N ASP A 104 6.64 -2.42 -4.53
CA ASP A 104 5.50 -1.97 -5.31
C ASP A 104 5.90 -1.71 -6.75
N VAL A 105 4.92 -1.76 -7.64
CA VAL A 105 5.05 -1.30 -9.02
C VAL A 105 4.05 -0.18 -9.24
N ALA A 106 4.53 0.98 -9.66
CA ALA A 106 3.70 2.08 -10.10
C ALA A 106 3.80 2.29 -11.62
N ARG A 107 2.72 2.78 -12.22
CA ARG A 107 2.65 3.15 -13.63
C ARG A 107 2.23 4.61 -13.78
N ARG A 108 2.84 5.33 -14.72
CA ARG A 108 2.32 6.61 -15.21
C ARG A 108 1.11 6.39 -16.10
N CYS A 109 -0.06 6.80 -15.63
CA CYS A 109 -1.33 6.65 -16.33
C CYS A 109 -1.49 7.68 -17.46
N PRO A 110 -2.47 7.51 -18.38
CA PRO A 110 -2.70 8.44 -19.49
C PRO A 110 -2.99 9.89 -19.10
N ASP A 111 -3.49 10.12 -17.88
CA ASP A 111 -3.71 11.45 -17.31
C ASP A 111 -2.42 12.11 -16.79
N GLY A 112 -1.28 11.42 -16.88
CA GLY A 112 0.04 11.92 -16.53
C GLY A 112 0.48 11.61 -15.11
N HIS A 113 -0.40 11.08 -14.26
CA HIS A 113 -0.14 10.79 -12.85
C HIS A 113 0.30 9.33 -12.61
N TRP A 114 1.08 9.13 -11.56
CA TRP A 114 1.56 7.80 -11.16
C TRP A 114 0.60 7.14 -10.18
N ARG A 115 0.30 5.86 -10.42
CA ARG A 115 -0.58 5.02 -9.59
C ARG A 115 0.00 3.62 -9.43
N TYR A 116 -0.31 2.96 -8.32
CA TYR A 116 0.07 1.57 -8.11
C TYR A 116 -0.61 0.65 -9.11
N THR A 117 0.17 -0.24 -9.73
CA THR A 117 -0.33 -1.40 -10.48
C THR A 117 -0.10 -2.71 -9.72
N ILE A 118 0.89 -2.74 -8.83
CA ILE A 118 1.07 -3.78 -7.80
C ILE A 118 1.43 -3.05 -6.51
N ASP A 119 0.67 -3.30 -5.46
CA ASP A 119 0.96 -2.85 -4.10
C ASP A 119 1.17 -4.09 -3.23
N ASN A 120 2.39 -4.26 -2.74
CA ASN A 120 2.79 -5.42 -1.97
C ASN A 120 3.50 -4.95 -0.70
N PRO A 121 2.74 -4.63 0.37
CA PRO A 121 3.28 -4.09 1.61
C PRO A 121 4.31 -4.99 2.29
N PHE A 122 4.23 -6.31 2.06
CA PHE A 122 5.13 -7.28 2.70
C PHE A 122 6.31 -7.70 1.82
N GLY A 123 6.41 -7.15 0.61
CA GLY A 123 7.55 -7.35 -0.29
C GLY A 123 7.88 -8.82 -0.51
N ALA A 124 9.04 -9.25 -0.03
CA ALA A 124 9.56 -10.61 -0.17
C ALA A 124 9.25 -11.54 1.02
N ALA A 125 8.41 -11.12 1.97
CA ALA A 125 8.03 -11.99 3.08
C ALA A 125 7.35 -13.27 2.56
N LEU A 126 7.61 -14.39 3.25
CA LEU A 126 6.95 -15.65 2.95
C LEU A 126 5.59 -15.72 3.66
N PRO A 127 4.61 -16.46 3.10
CA PRO A 127 3.41 -16.82 3.83
C PRO A 127 3.78 -17.46 5.16
N ALA A 128 3.05 -17.11 6.22
CA ALA A 128 3.19 -17.82 7.48
C ALA A 128 2.99 -19.33 7.22
N PRO A 129 3.83 -20.20 7.81
CA PRO A 129 3.62 -21.64 7.67
C PRO A 129 2.22 -21.97 8.18
N ALA A 130 1.48 -22.81 7.41
CA ALA A 130 0.19 -23.31 7.87
C ALA A 130 0.37 -23.93 9.26
N SER A 131 -0.47 -23.53 10.22
CA SER A 131 -0.47 -24.18 11.52
C SER A 131 -0.63 -25.68 11.30
N PRO A 132 0.21 -26.54 11.91
CA PRO A 132 0.05 -27.97 11.76
C PRO A 132 -1.36 -28.32 12.21
N THR A 133 -2.18 -28.86 11.31
CA THR A 133 -3.39 -29.58 11.69
C THR A 133 -2.95 -30.64 12.69
N GLY A 134 -3.43 -30.51 13.93
CA GLY A 134 -3.10 -31.44 15.02
C GLY A 134 -3.45 -32.90 14.66
N PRO A 135 -2.92 -33.86 15.43
CA PRO A 135 -3.07 -35.29 15.14
C PRO A 135 -4.52 -35.76 15.07
#